data_AF-A0A2P6U1Y3-F1
#
_entry.id   AF-A0A2P6U1Y3-F1
#
_cell.length_a   1.000
_cell.length_b   1.000
_cell.length_c   1.000
_cell.angle_alpha   90.00
_cell.angle_beta   90.00
_cell.angle_gamma   90.00
#
_symmetry.space_group_name_H-M   'P 1'
#
loop_
_entity.id
_entity.type
_entity.pdbx_description
1 polymer ?
#
loop_
_entity_poly.entity_id
_entity_poly.type
_entity_poly.pdbx_seq_one_letter_code
_entity_poly.pdbx_strand_id
1 'polypeptide(L)'
;MKRPELESGTPALTQLPETVLHACFSLLSAQDLASLSLQDKYLRAVAGDAGLWQPLALARWPGAAATCIEAYSSDWHALYLARAPLPHAVPLAADRVRAVTDAQRRQRQQEVAAAALAADEQFPCSGSSGSHAGSRPGLPALAFEDVMRQTFSAGLACSRDRSVRRTAEWRRLKEDLTWWASERPEVVVAFVRSSHDALAAGHGGWGAAAAGRPWKETPWRRSALAFLQDLGLLGGAHVSVANRVAAEAAALDRAIRTIQKEAAAAVEVPAGVPSSHWWFS
;
A
#
# COMPACT_ATOMS: atom_id res chain seq x y z
N MET A 1 43.13 -49.18 -38.99
CA MET A 1 41.75 -48.65 -38.94
C MET A 1 41.72 -47.51 -37.93
N LYS A 2 41.70 -46.25 -38.40
CA LYS A 2 41.58 -45.06 -37.54
C LYS A 2 40.11 -44.90 -37.15
N ARG A 3 39.81 -44.77 -35.86
CA ARG A 3 38.48 -44.38 -35.37
C ARG A 3 38.17 -42.98 -35.92
N PRO A 4 36.98 -42.73 -36.50
CA PRO A 4 36.54 -41.36 -36.73
C PRO A 4 36.29 -40.74 -35.35
N GLU A 5 37.07 -39.72 -35.02
CA GLU A 5 36.78 -38.81 -33.92
C GLU A 5 35.48 -38.08 -34.29
N LEU A 6 34.38 -38.50 -33.66
CA LEU A 6 33.16 -37.70 -33.60
C LEU A 6 33.47 -36.49 -32.71
N GLU A 7 34.10 -35.47 -33.29
CA GLU A 7 34.03 -34.11 -32.78
C GLU A 7 32.59 -33.61 -32.96
N SER A 8 31.64 -34.18 -32.22
CA SER A 8 30.33 -33.57 -32.06
C SER A 8 30.52 -32.43 -31.07
N GLY A 9 31.06 -31.31 -31.57
CA GLY A 9 31.03 -30.03 -30.86
C GLY A 9 29.57 -29.70 -30.59
N THR A 10 29.11 -30.00 -29.37
CA THR A 10 27.78 -29.58 -28.93
C THR A 10 27.77 -28.06 -28.97
N PRO A 11 26.84 -27.42 -29.70
CA PRO A 11 26.82 -25.98 -29.81
C PRO A 11 26.66 -25.40 -28.42
N ALA A 12 27.50 -24.43 -28.08
CA ALA A 12 27.44 -23.76 -26.79
C ALA A 12 26.11 -23.00 -26.68
N LEU A 13 25.58 -22.83 -25.47
CA LEU A 13 24.33 -22.12 -25.23
C LEU A 13 24.34 -20.70 -25.82
N THR A 14 25.50 -20.04 -25.82
CA THR A 14 25.72 -18.71 -26.40
C THR A 14 25.65 -18.66 -27.93
N GLN A 15 25.69 -19.81 -28.60
CA GLN A 15 25.56 -19.93 -30.06
C GLN A 15 24.10 -20.11 -30.51
N LEU A 16 23.17 -20.28 -29.57
CA LEU A 16 21.75 -20.38 -29.90
C LEU A 16 21.16 -19.00 -30.28
N PRO A 17 20.19 -18.97 -31.21
CA PRO A 17 19.44 -17.76 -31.51
C PRO A 17 18.75 -17.20 -30.26
N GLU A 18 18.74 -15.88 -30.13
CA GLU A 18 18.10 -15.18 -29.01
C GLU A 18 16.64 -15.58 -28.80
N THR A 19 15.89 -15.80 -29.88
CA THR A 19 14.48 -16.25 -29.82
C THR A 19 14.31 -17.61 -29.16
N VAL A 20 15.24 -18.54 -29.40
CA VAL A 20 15.23 -19.88 -28.78
C VAL A 20 15.63 -19.77 -27.32
N LEU A 21 16.64 -18.96 -27.00
CA LEU A 21 17.06 -18.71 -25.62
C LEU A 21 15.95 -18.06 -24.82
N HIS A 22 15.25 -17.07 -25.38
CA HIS A 22 14.11 -16.41 -24.75
C HIS A 22 12.98 -17.40 -24.45
N ALA A 23 12.64 -18.26 -25.41
CA ALA A 23 11.65 -19.31 -25.20
C ALA A 23 12.06 -20.26 -24.07
N CYS A 24 13.31 -20.70 -24.02
CA CYS A 24 13.82 -21.53 -22.92
C CYS A 24 13.81 -20.78 -21.58
N PHE A 25 14.24 -19.51 -21.58
CA PHE A 25 14.35 -18.67 -20.38
C PHE A 25 12.98 -18.32 -19.80
N SER A 26 11.94 -18.21 -20.64
CA SER A 26 10.56 -17.97 -20.20
C SER A 26 9.99 -19.07 -19.28
N LEU A 27 10.59 -20.26 -19.31
CA LEU A 27 10.21 -21.41 -18.46
C LEU A 27 10.95 -21.44 -17.12
N LEU A 28 11.92 -20.55 -16.91
CA LEU A 28 12.79 -20.57 -15.75
C LEU A 28 12.23 -19.74 -14.60
N SER A 29 12.62 -20.11 -13.38
CA SER A 29 12.34 -19.29 -12.20
C SER A 29 13.18 -18.00 -12.21
N ALA A 30 12.73 -16.99 -11.48
CA ALA A 30 13.51 -15.76 -11.30
C ALA A 30 14.92 -16.01 -10.72
N GLN A 31 15.06 -17.04 -9.88
CA GLN A 31 16.36 -17.42 -9.30
C GLN A 31 17.30 -18.01 -10.35
N ASP A 32 16.77 -18.84 -11.25
CA ASP A 32 17.56 -19.45 -12.32
C ASP A 32 17.96 -18.40 -13.36
N LEU A 33 17.05 -17.49 -13.72
CA LEU A 33 17.35 -16.34 -14.58
C LEU A 33 18.43 -15.43 -13.98
N ALA A 34 18.33 -15.13 -12.69
CA ALA A 34 19.36 -14.37 -11.99
C ALA A 34 20.71 -15.10 -12.03
N SER A 35 20.72 -16.42 -11.83
CA SER A 35 21.94 -17.24 -11.89
C SER A 35 22.57 -17.24 -13.29
N LEU A 36 21.75 -17.31 -14.34
CA LEU A 36 22.21 -17.22 -15.74
C LEU A 36 22.80 -15.86 -16.09
N SER A 37 22.24 -14.78 -15.53
CA SER A 37 22.72 -13.42 -15.75
C SER A 37 24.14 -13.15 -15.21
N LEU A 38 24.63 -14.02 -14.32
CA LEU A 38 25.98 -13.96 -13.76
C LEU A 38 27.02 -14.70 -14.60
N GLN A 39 26.61 -15.64 -15.45
CA GLN A 39 27.52 -16.54 -16.16
C GLN A 39 28.28 -15.85 -17.30
N ASP A 40 27.57 -15.09 -18.13
CA ASP A 40 28.13 -14.51 -19.35
C ASP A 40 27.43 -13.20 -19.75
N LYS A 41 28.12 -12.32 -20.50
CA LYS A 41 27.59 -11.01 -20.92
C LYS A 41 26.42 -11.14 -21.90
N TYR A 42 26.47 -12.09 -22.83
CA TYR A 42 25.38 -12.32 -23.78
C TYR A 42 24.17 -12.91 -23.05
N LEU A 43 24.36 -13.93 -22.22
CA LEU A 43 23.28 -14.50 -21.41
C LEU A 43 22.68 -13.47 -20.46
N ARG A 44 23.46 -12.54 -19.92
CA ARG A 44 22.96 -11.41 -19.11
C ARG A 44 22.06 -10.48 -19.90
N ALA A 45 22.40 -10.18 -21.16
CA ALA A 45 21.57 -9.34 -22.01
C ALA A 45 20.22 -10.01 -22.29
N VAL A 46 20.23 -11.29 -22.67
CA VAL A 46 19.00 -12.06 -22.95
C VAL A 46 18.18 -12.29 -21.68
N ALA A 47 18.81 -12.71 -20.59
CA ALA A 47 18.14 -12.94 -19.31
C ALA A 47 17.64 -11.64 -18.67
N GLY A 48 18.17 -10.47 -19.04
CA GLY A 48 17.72 -9.16 -18.58
C GLY A 48 16.49 -8.63 -19.32
N ASP A 49 15.98 -9.35 -20.33
CA ASP A 49 14.87 -8.88 -21.15
C ASP A 49 13.58 -8.67 -20.35
N ALA A 50 12.91 -7.54 -20.61
CA ALA A 50 11.69 -7.15 -19.92
C ALA A 50 10.55 -8.17 -20.08
N GLY A 51 10.48 -8.85 -21.23
CA GLY A 51 9.48 -9.88 -21.52
C GLY A 51 9.61 -11.13 -20.66
N LEU A 52 10.78 -11.38 -20.06
CA LEU A 52 10.99 -12.48 -19.09
C LEU A 52 10.60 -12.07 -17.67
N TRP A 53 10.97 -10.85 -17.27
CA TRP A 53 10.75 -10.38 -15.89
C TRP A 53 9.34 -9.88 -15.63
N GLN A 54 8.66 -9.32 -16.63
CA GLN A 54 7.29 -8.80 -16.46
C GLN A 54 6.31 -9.89 -16.01
N PRO A 55 6.21 -11.08 -16.67
CA PRO A 55 5.31 -12.14 -16.22
C PRO A 55 5.63 -12.62 -14.80
N LEU A 56 6.92 -12.76 -14.47
CA LEU A 56 7.36 -13.18 -13.13
C LEU A 56 7.01 -12.15 -12.05
N ALA A 57 7.19 -10.86 -12.35
CA ALA A 57 6.84 -9.78 -11.45
C ALA A 57 5.32 -9.71 -11.23
N LEU A 58 4.51 -9.81 -12.28
CA LEU A 58 3.06 -9.76 -12.19
C LEU A 58 2.46 -11.01 -11.53
N ALA A 59 3.06 -12.19 -11.74
CA ALA A 59 2.66 -13.41 -11.04
C ALA A 59 2.87 -13.29 -9.52
N ARG A 60 3.95 -12.62 -9.10
CA ARG A 60 4.27 -12.41 -7.69
C ARG A 60 3.55 -11.20 -7.09
N TRP A 61 3.37 -10.12 -7.84
CA TRP A 61 2.71 -8.89 -7.41
C TRP A 61 1.68 -8.45 -8.45
N PRO A 62 0.47 -9.03 -8.43
CA PRO A 62 -0.57 -8.74 -9.43
C PRO A 62 -1.01 -7.28 -9.46
N GLY A 63 -0.82 -6.57 -8.34
CA GLY A 63 -1.15 -5.15 -8.19
C GLY A 63 -0.06 -4.19 -8.66
N ALA A 64 1.09 -4.66 -9.17
CA ALA A 64 2.15 -3.79 -9.67
C ALA A 64 1.64 -2.97 -10.87
N ALA A 65 1.09 -1.79 -10.57
CA ALA A 65 0.49 -0.91 -11.55
C ALA A 65 1.53 -0.35 -12.53
N ALA A 66 1.07 0.21 -13.66
CA ALA A 66 1.94 0.94 -14.58
C ALA A 66 2.72 2.06 -13.86
N THR A 67 2.09 2.74 -12.91
CA THR A 67 2.74 3.77 -12.07
C THR A 67 3.80 3.18 -11.12
N CYS A 68 3.72 1.88 -10.81
CA CYS A 68 4.75 1.19 -10.05
C CYS A 68 6.03 1.01 -10.89
N ILE A 69 5.90 0.51 -12.12
CA ILE A 69 7.06 0.25 -12.98
C ILE A 69 7.72 1.55 -13.48
N GLU A 70 6.96 2.65 -13.59
CA GLU A 70 7.50 3.96 -13.97
C GLU A 70 8.62 4.46 -13.04
N ALA A 71 8.50 4.32 -11.71
CA ALA A 71 9.60 4.72 -10.83
C ALA A 71 10.77 3.72 -10.77
N TYR A 72 10.66 2.62 -11.52
CA TYR A 72 11.77 1.74 -11.87
C TYR A 72 12.21 1.94 -13.33
N SER A 73 11.91 3.10 -13.93
CA SER A 73 12.29 3.44 -15.31
C SER A 73 11.81 2.40 -16.33
N SER A 74 10.63 1.81 -16.10
CA SER A 74 10.08 0.74 -16.95
C SER A 74 10.89 -0.56 -16.95
N ASP A 75 11.80 -0.76 -15.97
CA ASP A 75 12.65 -1.94 -15.85
C ASP A 75 12.06 -2.97 -14.88
N TRP A 76 11.49 -4.05 -15.44
CA TRP A 76 10.87 -5.15 -14.69
C TRP A 76 11.87 -5.98 -13.91
N HIS A 77 13.10 -6.09 -14.40
CA HIS A 77 14.18 -6.79 -13.72
C HIS A 77 14.57 -6.02 -12.47
N ALA A 78 14.79 -4.71 -12.58
CA ALA A 78 15.09 -3.84 -11.44
C ALA A 78 13.96 -3.85 -10.39
N LEU A 79 12.70 -3.78 -10.82
CA LEU A 79 11.55 -3.90 -9.93
C LEU A 79 11.55 -5.23 -9.18
N TYR A 80 11.76 -6.35 -9.89
CA TYR A 80 11.74 -7.68 -9.27
C TYR A 80 12.83 -7.80 -8.22
N LEU A 81 14.07 -7.41 -8.55
CA LEU A 81 15.20 -7.48 -7.63
C LEU A 81 15.02 -6.58 -6.41
N ALA A 82 14.44 -5.38 -6.58
CA ALA A 82 14.17 -4.48 -5.46
C ALA A 82 13.13 -5.03 -4.48
N ARG A 83 12.10 -5.72 -4.99
CA ARG A 83 10.97 -6.22 -4.20
C ARG A 83 11.14 -7.64 -3.67
N ALA A 84 11.91 -8.48 -4.35
CA ALA A 84 12.14 -9.87 -3.96
C ALA A 84 12.63 -10.08 -2.51
N PRO A 85 13.54 -9.24 -1.96
CA PRO A 85 14.01 -9.39 -0.58
C PRO A 85 13.00 -8.86 0.46
N LEU A 86 11.95 -8.14 0.04
CA LEU A 86 11.01 -7.53 0.96
C LEU A 86 9.97 -8.54 1.46
N PRO A 87 9.46 -8.38 2.68
CA PRO A 87 8.28 -9.11 3.13
C PRO A 87 7.14 -8.90 2.14
N HIS A 88 6.55 -10.00 1.66
CA HIS A 88 5.58 -9.98 0.55
C HIS A 88 4.40 -9.02 0.76
N ALA A 89 4.00 -8.80 2.01
CA ALA A 89 2.94 -7.86 2.37
C ALA A 89 3.27 -6.39 2.05
N VAL A 90 4.54 -5.98 2.02
CA VAL A 90 4.94 -4.58 1.85
C VAL A 90 4.72 -4.09 0.42
N PRO A 91 5.25 -4.74 -0.63
CA PRO A 91 4.96 -4.34 -1.99
C PRO A 91 3.47 -4.36 -2.31
N LEU A 92 2.74 -5.38 -1.84
CA LEU A 92 1.30 -5.48 -2.06
C LEU A 92 0.51 -4.36 -1.38
N ALA A 93 0.87 -4.00 -0.15
CA ALA A 93 0.25 -2.90 0.55
C ALA A 93 0.52 -1.56 -0.17
N ALA A 94 1.76 -1.32 -0.58
CA ALA A 94 2.13 -0.12 -1.34
C ALA A 94 1.37 -0.03 -2.67
N ASP A 95 1.27 -1.14 -3.42
CA ASP A 95 0.55 -1.21 -4.69
C ASP A 95 -0.95 -0.92 -4.53
N ARG A 96 -1.59 -1.51 -3.51
CA ARG A 96 -3.01 -1.29 -3.22
C ARG A 96 -3.28 0.16 -2.80
N VAL A 97 -2.47 0.72 -1.90
CA VAL A 97 -2.62 2.11 -1.48
C VAL A 97 -2.42 3.05 -2.66
N ARG A 98 -1.43 2.81 -3.52
CA ARG A 98 -1.21 3.58 -4.74
C ARG A 98 -2.42 3.49 -5.69
N ALA A 99 -2.93 2.30 -5.95
CA ALA A 99 -4.07 2.11 -6.84
C ALA A 99 -5.33 2.87 -6.36
N VAL A 100 -5.63 2.80 -5.06
CA VAL A 100 -6.75 3.55 -4.45
C VAL A 100 -6.49 5.06 -4.54
N THR A 101 -5.26 5.49 -4.27
CA THR A 101 -4.87 6.91 -4.32
C THR A 101 -4.96 7.48 -5.74
N ASP A 102 -4.46 6.75 -6.75
CA ASP A 102 -4.50 7.16 -8.16
C ASP A 102 -5.94 7.19 -8.71
N ALA A 103 -6.80 6.26 -8.28
CA ALA A 103 -8.22 6.30 -8.60
C ALA A 103 -8.88 7.58 -8.04
N GLN A 104 -8.55 7.94 -6.81
CA GLN A 104 -9.08 9.15 -6.17
C GLN A 104 -8.54 10.45 -6.77
N ARG A 105 -7.26 10.49 -7.15
CA ARG A 105 -6.67 11.63 -7.87
C ARG A 105 -7.36 11.85 -9.21
N ARG A 106 -7.59 10.78 -9.99
CA ARG A 106 -8.31 10.84 -11.27
C ARG A 106 -9.74 11.31 -11.10
N GLN A 107 -10.47 10.79 -10.11
CA GLN A 107 -11.83 11.23 -9.83
C GLN A 107 -11.88 12.74 -9.53
N ARG A 108 -10.95 13.24 -8.70
CA ARG A 108 -10.88 14.67 -8.39
C ARG A 108 -10.55 15.53 -9.62
N GLN A 109 -9.62 15.07 -10.46
CA GLN A 109 -9.29 15.78 -11.70
C GLN A 109 -10.51 15.89 -12.62
N GLN A 110 -11.31 14.82 -12.71
CA GLN A 110 -12.57 14.83 -13.47
C GLN A 110 -13.60 15.79 -12.87
N GLU A 111 -13.75 15.81 -11.55
CA GLU A 111 -14.65 16.75 -10.85
C GLU A 111 -14.25 18.21 -11.07
N VAL A 112 -12.95 18.52 -11.01
CA VAL A 112 -12.43 19.87 -11.27
C VAL A 112 -12.61 20.27 -12.73
N ALA A 113 -12.34 19.36 -13.67
CA ALA A 113 -12.56 19.63 -15.09
C ALA A 113 -14.05 19.86 -15.42
N ALA A 114 -14.95 19.06 -14.85
CA ALA A 114 -16.39 19.23 -15.01
C ALA A 114 -16.88 20.56 -14.42
N ALA A 115 -16.38 20.96 -13.25
CA ALA A 115 -16.71 22.24 -12.64
C ALA A 115 -16.18 23.43 -13.44
N ALA A 116 -14.98 23.32 -14.03
CA ALA A 116 -14.41 24.35 -14.89
C ALA A 116 -15.23 24.55 -16.18
N LEU A 117 -15.68 23.45 -16.81
CA LEU A 117 -16.56 23.51 -17.98
C LEU A 117 -17.92 24.14 -17.65
N ALA A 118 -18.50 23.80 -16.50
CA ALA A 118 -19.76 24.40 -16.05
C ALA A 118 -19.65 25.89 -15.72
N ALA A 119 -18.47 26.36 -15.27
CA ALA A 119 -18.21 27.77 -15.02
C ALA A 119 -18.01 28.58 -16.31
N ASP A 120 -17.46 27.96 -17.36
CA ASP A 120 -17.24 28.60 -18.68
C ASP A 120 -18.56 28.76 -19.47
N GLU A 121 -19.56 27.90 -19.21
CA GLU A 121 -20.91 28.04 -19.77
C GLU A 121 -21.80 29.06 -19.03
N GLN A 122 -21.34 29.64 -17.92
CA GLN A 122 -22.13 30.48 -17.01
C GLN A 122 -21.81 31.99 -17.09
N PHE A 123 -21.62 32.61 -18.26
CA PHE A 123 -21.90 34.05 -18.44
C PHE A 123 -22.26 34.40 -19.91
N PRO A 124 -23.28 35.26 -20.19
CA PRO A 124 -23.94 36.19 -19.26
C PRO A 124 -25.47 36.03 -19.16
N CYS A 125 -26.01 36.08 -17.93
CA CYS A 125 -27.16 36.94 -17.55
C CYS A 125 -27.65 36.66 -16.11
N SER A 126 -27.78 37.77 -15.37
CA SER A 126 -28.59 38.00 -14.17
C SER A 126 -28.43 37.12 -12.92
N GLY A 127 -28.26 37.82 -11.80
CA GLY A 127 -28.01 37.27 -10.48
C GLY A 127 -29.06 36.30 -9.97
N SER A 128 -28.58 35.32 -9.21
CA SER A 128 -29.25 34.81 -8.03
C SER A 128 -28.20 34.11 -7.18
N SER A 129 -28.05 34.58 -5.94
CA SER A 129 -27.28 33.93 -4.89
C SER A 129 -27.89 32.57 -4.58
N GLY A 130 -27.31 31.52 -5.16
CA GLY A 130 -27.62 30.12 -4.83
C GLY A 130 -26.39 29.44 -4.28
N SER A 131 -26.13 29.62 -2.98
CA SER A 131 -25.10 28.91 -2.24
C SER A 131 -25.50 27.44 -2.05
N HIS A 132 -25.53 26.66 -3.12
CA HIS A 132 -25.52 25.21 -3.03
C HIS A 132 -24.08 24.77 -2.77
N ALA A 133 -23.75 24.68 -1.47
CA ALA A 133 -22.69 23.82 -1.00
C ALA A 133 -22.96 22.42 -1.56
N GLY A 134 -22.36 22.13 -2.72
CA GLY A 134 -22.43 20.84 -3.37
C GLY A 134 -22.03 19.80 -2.34
N SER A 135 -23.00 18.97 -1.97
CA SER A 135 -22.75 17.76 -1.20
C SER A 135 -21.77 16.93 -2.02
N ARG A 136 -20.47 17.09 -1.73
CA ARG A 136 -19.40 16.28 -2.28
C ARG A 136 -19.88 14.83 -2.18
N PRO A 137 -19.94 14.05 -3.27
CA PRO A 137 -20.22 12.64 -3.17
C PRO A 137 -19.16 12.06 -2.22
N GLY A 138 -19.60 11.71 -1.01
CA GLY A 138 -18.70 11.26 0.04
C GLY A 138 -17.92 10.07 -0.48
N LEU A 139 -16.61 10.03 -0.22
CA LEU A 139 -15.85 8.82 -0.50
C LEU A 139 -16.59 7.63 0.09
N PRO A 140 -16.58 6.46 -0.56
CA PRO A 140 -16.88 5.24 0.17
C PRO A 140 -15.88 5.17 1.31
N ALA A 141 -16.32 5.34 2.56
CA ALA A 141 -15.49 5.21 3.76
C ALA A 141 -14.66 3.90 3.76
N LEU A 142 -15.16 2.90 3.03
CA LEU A 142 -14.53 1.63 2.72
C LEU A 142 -13.16 1.75 2.01
N ALA A 143 -12.98 2.73 1.11
CA ALA A 143 -11.73 2.88 0.35
C ALA A 143 -10.57 3.32 1.24
N PHE A 144 -10.81 4.26 2.16
CA PHE A 144 -9.79 4.69 3.11
C PHE A 144 -9.57 3.67 4.23
N GLU A 145 -10.61 2.92 4.61
CA GLU A 145 -10.43 1.79 5.52
C GLU A 145 -9.47 0.74 4.96
N ASP A 146 -9.58 0.41 3.67
CA ASP A 146 -8.61 -0.48 3.01
C ASP A 146 -7.19 0.12 3.05
N VAL A 147 -7.02 1.42 2.75
CA VAL A 147 -5.73 2.11 2.89
C VAL A 147 -5.15 1.96 4.30
N MET A 148 -5.98 2.09 5.34
CA MET A 148 -5.55 1.91 6.73
C MET A 148 -5.18 0.47 7.06
N ARG A 149 -5.92 -0.52 6.53
CA ARG A 149 -5.58 -1.95 6.69
C ARG A 149 -4.24 -2.28 6.03
N GLN A 150 -4.02 -1.80 4.81
CA GLN A 150 -2.74 -1.99 4.11
C GLN A 150 -1.58 -1.30 4.86
N THR A 151 -1.83 -0.10 5.39
CA THR A 151 -0.85 0.64 6.22
C THR A 151 -0.48 -0.14 7.47
N PHE A 152 -1.47 -0.72 8.16
CA PHE A 152 -1.23 -1.59 9.32
C PHE A 152 -0.39 -2.81 8.94
N SER A 153 -0.75 -3.54 7.88
CA SER A 153 0.03 -4.70 7.41
C SER A 153 1.48 -4.36 7.06
N ALA A 154 1.69 -3.23 6.36
CA ALA A 154 3.04 -2.74 6.05
C ALA A 154 3.82 -2.31 7.31
N GLY A 155 3.14 -1.67 8.27
CA GLY A 155 3.69 -1.28 9.56
C GLY A 155 4.16 -2.47 10.40
N LEU A 156 3.38 -3.55 10.43
CA LEU A 156 3.78 -4.80 11.08
C LEU A 156 5.03 -5.40 10.44
N ALA A 157 5.09 -5.45 9.12
CA ALA A 157 6.28 -5.93 8.41
C ALA A 157 7.51 -5.07 8.72
N CYS A 158 7.36 -3.74 8.74
CA CYS A 158 8.44 -2.81 9.10
C CYS A 158 8.89 -2.91 10.57
N SER A 159 8.00 -3.34 11.45
CA SER A 159 8.31 -3.56 12.86
C SER A 159 9.20 -4.78 13.05
N ARG A 160 9.01 -5.80 12.20
CA ARG A 160 9.85 -7.01 12.15
C ARG A 160 11.17 -6.76 11.42
N ASP A 161 11.16 -5.95 10.37
CA ASP A 161 12.34 -5.59 9.60
C ASP A 161 12.39 -4.07 9.33
N ARG A 162 13.28 -3.38 10.04
CA ARG A 162 13.46 -1.93 9.91
C ARG A 162 14.10 -1.51 8.59
N SER A 163 14.80 -2.42 7.90
CA SER A 163 15.48 -2.10 6.63
C SER A 163 14.48 -1.68 5.55
N VAL A 164 13.24 -2.19 5.63
CA VAL A 164 12.11 -1.83 4.77
C VAL A 164 11.87 -0.32 4.74
N ARG A 165 12.14 0.41 5.83
CA ARG A 165 11.92 1.87 5.88
C ARG A 165 12.78 2.66 4.88
N ARG A 166 13.84 2.05 4.35
CA ARG A 166 14.77 2.67 3.39
C ARG A 166 14.44 2.33 1.93
N THR A 167 13.43 1.52 1.68
CA THR A 167 13.10 1.05 0.32
C THR A 167 12.28 2.08 -0.45
N ALA A 168 12.17 1.90 -1.76
CA ALA A 168 11.32 2.75 -2.59
C ALA A 168 9.83 2.52 -2.30
N GLU A 169 9.44 1.28 -1.98
CA GLU A 169 8.08 0.88 -1.61
C GLU A 169 7.58 1.66 -0.40
N TRP A 170 8.43 1.76 0.64
CA TRP A 170 8.07 2.50 1.85
C TRP A 170 7.96 4.01 1.61
N ARG A 171 8.87 4.58 0.81
CA ARG A 171 8.81 6.00 0.42
C ARG A 171 7.52 6.31 -0.34
N ARG A 172 7.15 5.46 -1.30
CA ARG A 172 5.92 5.60 -2.09
C ARG A 172 4.67 5.47 -1.25
N LEU A 173 4.63 4.48 -0.34
CA LEU A 173 3.54 4.36 0.62
C LEU A 173 3.42 5.63 1.46
N LYS A 174 4.53 6.18 1.94
CA LYS A 174 4.55 7.44 2.71
C LYS A 174 4.02 8.62 1.90
N GLU A 175 4.40 8.77 0.64
CA GLU A 175 3.90 9.81 -0.25
C GLU A 175 2.37 9.74 -0.42
N ASP A 176 1.83 8.54 -0.64
CA ASP A 176 0.38 8.36 -0.81
C ASP A 176 -0.38 8.68 0.47
N LEU A 177 0.12 8.20 1.61
CA LEU A 177 -0.49 8.52 2.91
C LEU A 177 -0.38 10.01 3.24
N THR A 178 0.69 10.69 2.82
CA THR A 178 0.84 12.15 2.97
C THR A 178 -0.19 12.87 2.12
N TRP A 179 -0.45 12.41 0.89
CA TRP A 179 -1.51 12.94 0.04
C TRP A 179 -2.88 12.83 0.70
N TRP A 180 -3.20 11.67 1.30
CA TRP A 180 -4.46 11.51 2.05
C TRP A 180 -4.58 12.48 3.22
N ALA A 181 -3.52 12.66 3.99
CA ALA A 181 -3.52 13.55 5.14
C ALA A 181 -3.61 15.05 4.77
N SER A 182 -3.03 15.44 3.63
CA SER A 182 -3.00 16.84 3.17
C SER A 182 -4.24 17.21 2.37
N GLU A 183 -4.64 16.38 1.41
CA GLU A 183 -5.70 16.68 0.45
C GLU A 183 -7.08 16.18 0.87
N ARG A 184 -7.15 15.21 1.80
CA ARG A 184 -8.39 14.56 2.26
C ARG A 184 -8.44 14.41 3.79
N PRO A 185 -8.12 15.45 4.58
CA PRO A 185 -8.04 15.36 6.04
C PRO A 185 -9.36 14.93 6.70
N GLU A 186 -10.50 15.27 6.10
CA GLU A 186 -11.83 14.90 6.57
C GLU A 186 -12.02 13.37 6.63
N VAL A 187 -11.41 12.63 5.71
CA VAL A 187 -11.52 11.17 5.65
C VAL A 187 -10.72 10.52 6.76
N VAL A 188 -9.53 11.07 7.04
CA VAL A 188 -8.69 10.64 8.17
C VAL A 188 -9.44 10.86 9.48
N VAL A 189 -10.03 12.05 9.68
CA VAL A 189 -10.81 12.37 10.87
C VAL A 189 -12.05 11.47 11.00
N ALA A 190 -12.78 11.23 9.91
CA ALA A 190 -13.94 10.34 9.89
C ALA A 190 -13.55 8.89 10.26
N PHE A 191 -12.37 8.42 9.84
CA PHE A 191 -11.85 7.12 10.24
C PHE A 191 -11.55 7.06 11.74
N VAL A 192 -10.92 8.10 12.32
CA VAL A 192 -10.66 8.12 13.78
C VAL A 192 -11.96 8.14 14.57
N ARG A 193 -12.93 8.95 14.14
CA ARG A 193 -14.26 9.03 14.76
C ARG A 193 -15.02 7.72 14.69
N SER A 194 -15.09 7.09 13.52
CA SER A 194 -15.74 5.78 13.39
C SER A 194 -15.07 4.71 14.25
N SER A 195 -13.75 4.80 14.44
CA SER A 195 -13.01 3.90 15.35
C SER A 195 -13.37 4.16 16.82
N HIS A 196 -13.52 5.42 17.22
CA HIS A 196 -14.00 5.81 18.54
C HIS A 196 -15.46 5.40 18.78
N ASP A 197 -16.34 5.65 17.81
CA ASP A 197 -17.77 5.32 17.90
C ASP A 197 -17.98 3.80 17.94
N ALA A 198 -17.21 3.02 17.17
CA ALA A 198 -17.23 1.56 17.24
C ALA A 198 -16.82 1.04 18.62
N LEU A 199 -15.84 1.69 19.25
CA LEU A 199 -15.43 1.35 20.62
C LEU A 199 -16.51 1.73 21.64
N ALA A 200 -17.09 2.93 21.54
CA ALA A 200 -18.13 3.41 22.44
C ALA A 200 -19.44 2.60 22.32
N ALA A 201 -19.87 2.28 21.09
CA ALA A 201 -21.05 1.46 20.82
C ALA A 201 -20.88 0.02 21.32
N GLY A 202 -19.65 -0.51 21.33
CA GLY A 202 -19.33 -1.80 21.95
C GLY A 202 -19.45 -1.82 23.47
N HIS A 203 -19.48 -0.66 24.14
CA HIS A 203 -19.52 -0.53 25.60
C HIS A 203 -20.91 -0.14 26.14
N GLY A 204 -21.75 0.51 25.33
CA GLY A 204 -23.08 1.02 25.73
C GLY A 204 -24.19 -0.02 25.92
N GLY A 205 -23.89 -1.32 25.81
CA GLY A 205 -24.89 -2.38 25.90
C GLY A 205 -24.33 -3.66 26.48
N TRP A 206 -24.30 -3.76 27.81
CA TRP A 206 -24.05 -5.00 28.57
C TRP A 206 -25.16 -6.08 28.38
N GLY A 207 -25.90 -6.01 27.27
CA GLY A 207 -26.85 -7.02 26.78
C GLY A 207 -26.59 -7.46 25.33
N ALA A 208 -25.60 -6.90 24.64
CA ALA A 208 -25.18 -7.32 23.29
C ALA A 208 -23.94 -8.23 23.32
N ALA A 209 -23.74 -8.96 24.42
CA ALA A 209 -22.74 -10.01 24.57
C ALA A 209 -22.92 -11.20 23.60
N ALA A 210 -23.88 -11.14 22.66
CA ALA A 210 -24.15 -12.16 21.65
C ALA A 210 -23.51 -11.88 20.27
N ALA A 211 -22.83 -10.74 20.05
CA ALA A 211 -22.15 -10.48 18.77
C ALA A 211 -20.75 -9.92 19.01
N GLY A 212 -19.76 -10.81 19.19
CA GLY A 212 -18.33 -10.49 19.35
C GLY A 212 -17.66 -9.83 18.11
N ARG A 213 -18.23 -8.74 17.59
CA ARG A 213 -17.83 -8.06 16.35
C ARG A 213 -17.20 -6.66 16.53
N PRO A 214 -17.66 -5.74 17.39
CA PRO A 214 -17.08 -4.39 17.41
C PRO A 214 -15.65 -4.35 17.98
N TRP A 215 -15.32 -5.31 18.86
CA TRP A 215 -14.07 -5.29 19.62
C TRP A 215 -12.84 -5.87 18.89
N LYS A 216 -13.04 -6.73 17.88
CA LYS A 216 -11.94 -7.29 17.07
C LYS A 216 -11.30 -6.26 16.14
N GLU A 217 -12.04 -5.20 15.81
CA GLU A 217 -11.60 -4.20 14.84
C GLU A 217 -10.81 -3.05 15.49
N THR A 218 -11.01 -2.77 16.78
CA THR A 218 -10.36 -1.65 17.47
C THR A 218 -8.83 -1.77 17.54
N PRO A 219 -8.23 -2.95 17.84
CA PRO A 219 -6.78 -3.08 17.96
C PRO A 219 -6.00 -2.69 16.71
N TRP A 220 -6.42 -3.18 15.54
CA TRP A 220 -5.72 -2.88 14.29
C TRP A 220 -5.96 -1.42 13.84
N ARG A 221 -7.17 -0.87 14.03
CA ARG A 221 -7.50 0.52 13.63
C ARG A 221 -6.63 1.53 14.37
N ARG A 222 -6.50 1.37 15.69
CA ARG A 222 -5.66 2.27 16.50
C ARG A 222 -4.16 2.01 16.28
N SER A 223 -3.75 0.77 15.98
CA SER A 223 -2.36 0.47 15.59
C SER A 223 -2.03 1.10 14.24
N ALA A 224 -2.96 1.09 13.28
CA ALA A 224 -2.82 1.80 12.01
C ALA A 224 -2.63 3.30 12.24
N LEU A 225 -3.37 3.91 13.17
CA LEU A 225 -3.18 5.32 13.57
C LEU A 225 -1.81 5.56 14.22
N ALA A 226 -1.33 4.65 15.06
CA ALA A 226 0.01 4.73 15.64
C ALA A 226 1.09 4.68 14.54
N PHE A 227 0.96 3.79 13.56
CA PHE A 227 1.85 3.75 12.41
C PHE A 227 1.80 5.04 11.59
N LEU A 228 0.63 5.66 11.38
CA LEU A 228 0.54 6.96 10.71
C LEU A 228 1.29 8.06 11.47
N GLN A 229 1.19 8.07 12.79
CA GLN A 229 1.89 9.02 13.66
C GLN A 229 3.40 8.79 13.61
N ASP A 230 3.86 7.55 13.74
CA ASP A 230 5.27 7.16 13.68
C ASP A 230 5.92 7.48 12.33
N LEU A 231 5.14 7.46 11.25
CA LEU A 231 5.58 7.85 9.92
C LEU A 231 5.81 9.37 9.77
N GLY A 232 5.44 10.17 10.77
CA GLY A 232 5.55 11.63 10.76
C GLY A 232 4.65 12.28 9.72
N LEU A 233 3.62 11.57 9.23
CA LEU A 233 2.75 12.04 8.14
C LEU A 233 1.94 13.27 8.51
N LEU A 234 1.61 13.42 9.79
CA LEU A 234 0.93 14.59 10.32
C LEU A 234 1.83 15.83 10.41
N GLY A 235 3.16 15.67 10.29
CA GLY A 235 4.11 16.79 10.26
C GLY A 235 4.06 17.59 8.95
N GLY A 236 3.53 17.00 7.87
CA GLY A 236 3.30 17.67 6.59
C GLY A 236 1.83 18.09 6.34
N ALA A 237 0.92 17.72 7.23
CA ALA A 237 -0.49 18.12 7.16
C ALA A 237 -0.67 19.52 7.77
N HIS A 238 -1.75 20.22 7.39
CA HIS A 238 -2.08 21.50 8.01
C HIS A 238 -2.23 21.33 9.54
N VAL A 239 -1.69 22.27 10.31
CA VAL A 239 -1.60 22.18 11.80
C VAL A 239 -2.95 21.88 12.45
N SER A 240 -4.05 22.42 11.91
CA SER A 240 -5.41 22.15 12.42
C SER A 240 -5.85 20.68 12.25
N VAL A 241 -5.42 20.01 11.17
CA VAL A 241 -5.70 18.59 10.91
C VAL A 241 -4.87 17.73 11.85
N ALA A 242 -3.58 18.02 11.96
CA ALA A 242 -2.67 17.31 12.87
C ALA A 242 -3.18 17.39 14.32
N ASN A 243 -3.57 18.58 14.78
CA ASN A 243 -4.14 18.79 16.11
C ASN A 243 -5.45 18.04 16.31
N ARG A 244 -6.33 18.02 15.30
CA ARG A 244 -7.61 17.33 15.37
C ARG A 244 -7.44 15.81 15.40
N VAL A 245 -6.58 15.25 14.56
CA VAL A 245 -6.24 13.82 14.57
C VAL A 245 -5.59 13.43 15.91
N ALA A 246 -4.69 14.26 16.44
CA ALA A 246 -4.08 14.03 17.76
C ALA A 246 -5.12 14.07 18.90
N ALA A 247 -6.06 15.01 18.87
CA ALA A 247 -7.12 15.12 19.87
C ALA A 247 -8.07 13.91 19.84
N GLU A 248 -8.48 13.47 18.65
CA GLU A 248 -9.35 12.30 18.47
C GLU A 248 -8.61 10.99 18.82
N ALA A 249 -7.32 10.88 18.48
CA ALA A 249 -6.48 9.75 18.91
C ALA A 249 -6.33 9.71 20.45
N ALA A 250 -6.15 10.85 21.10
CA ALA A 250 -6.08 10.94 22.56
C ALA A 250 -7.44 10.61 23.23
N ALA A 251 -8.56 10.94 22.58
CA ALA A 251 -9.90 10.54 23.03
C ALA A 251 -10.07 9.02 22.94
N LEU A 252 -9.66 8.42 21.81
CA LEU A 252 -9.62 6.97 21.63
C LEU A 252 -8.74 6.29 22.69
N ASP A 253 -7.56 6.84 23.01
CA ASP A 253 -6.68 6.32 24.06
C ASP A 253 -7.28 6.41 25.47
N ARG A 254 -8.09 7.44 25.75
CA ARG A 254 -8.83 7.52 27.02
C ARG A 254 -9.92 6.45 27.08
N ALA A 255 -10.69 6.27 26.00
CA ALA A 255 -11.74 5.27 25.92
C ALA A 255 -11.19 3.83 25.99
N ILE A 256 -10.02 3.58 25.39
CA ILE A 256 -9.33 2.30 25.52
C ILE A 256 -8.93 2.05 26.98
N ARG A 257 -8.33 3.05 27.65
CA ARG A 257 -7.91 2.93 29.06
C ARG A 257 -9.05 2.70 30.03
N THR A 258 -10.23 3.28 29.79
CA THR A 258 -11.42 3.02 30.63
C THR A 258 -11.85 1.56 30.54
N ILE A 259 -11.71 0.95 29.36
CA ILE A 259 -12.11 -0.44 29.11
C ILE A 259 -11.00 -1.43 29.50
N GLN A 260 -9.73 -1.02 29.44
CA GLN A 260 -8.57 -1.87 29.78
C GLN A 260 -8.68 -2.46 31.20
N LYS A 261 -9.23 -1.70 32.16
CA LYS A 261 -9.47 -2.19 33.53
C LYS A 261 -10.45 -3.38 33.60
N GLU A 262 -11.35 -3.50 32.62
CA GLU A 262 -12.39 -4.53 32.56
C GLU A 262 -12.00 -5.69 31.62
N ALA A 263 -11.17 -5.43 30.60
CA ALA A 263 -10.88 -6.36 29.51
C ALA A 263 -9.45 -6.94 29.48
N ALA A 264 -8.53 -6.51 30.35
CA ALA A 264 -7.11 -6.92 30.32
C ALA A 264 -6.85 -8.44 30.32
N ALA A 265 -7.78 -9.26 30.81
CA ALA A 265 -7.64 -10.72 30.84
C ALA A 265 -8.10 -11.44 29.54
N ALA A 266 -8.78 -10.76 28.62
CA ALA A 266 -9.51 -11.40 27.51
C ALA A 266 -8.91 -11.18 26.11
N VAL A 267 -7.78 -10.46 25.99
CA VAL A 267 -7.32 -9.93 24.70
C VAL A 267 -5.88 -10.36 24.40
N GLU A 268 -5.73 -11.26 23.44
CA GLU A 268 -4.42 -11.65 22.94
C GLU A 268 -3.79 -10.54 22.08
N VAL A 269 -2.48 -10.33 22.26
CA VAL A 269 -1.69 -9.42 21.43
C VAL A 269 -1.59 -10.00 20.02
N PRO A 270 -2.02 -9.28 18.95
CA PRO A 270 -1.83 -9.76 17.60
C PRO A 270 -0.34 -9.93 17.30
N ALA A 271 0.02 -11.06 16.68
CA ALA A 271 1.41 -11.43 16.45
C ALA A 271 2.19 -10.36 15.65
N GLY A 272 3.22 -9.78 16.27
CA GLY A 272 4.12 -8.81 15.64
C GLY A 272 3.71 -7.34 15.75
N VAL A 273 2.66 -7.01 16.49
CA VAL A 273 2.38 -5.63 16.90
C VAL A 273 3.49 -5.18 17.88
N PRO A 274 4.15 -4.03 17.66
CA PRO A 274 5.09 -3.48 18.64
C PRO A 274 4.45 -3.33 20.01
N SER A 275 5.20 -3.57 21.09
CA SER A 275 4.70 -3.32 22.45
C SER A 275 4.26 -1.88 22.66
N SER A 276 4.92 -0.92 22.00
CA SER A 276 4.53 0.50 22.00
C SER A 276 3.19 0.79 21.33
N HIS A 277 2.68 -0.14 20.52
CA HIS A 277 1.38 -0.04 19.83
C HIS A 277 0.33 -0.95 20.49
N TRP A 278 0.70 -1.67 21.55
CA TRP A 278 -0.18 -2.49 22.35
C TRP A 278 -0.46 -1.82 23.70
N TRP A 279 -1.73 -1.73 24.08
CA TRP A 279 -2.19 -0.97 25.24
C TRP A 279 -3.03 -1.80 26.20
N PHE A 280 -3.02 -3.14 26.09
CA PHE A 280 -3.62 -4.03 27.09
C PHE A 280 -2.58 -4.59 28.08
N SER A 281 -1.38 -4.02 28.11
CA SER A 281 -0.33 -4.34 29.10
C SER A 281 -0.57 -3.65 30.44
#